data_AF-A0A7S3H882-F1
#
_entry.id   AF-A0A7S3H882-F1
#
_cell.length_a   1.000
_cell.length_b   1.000
_cell.length_c   1.000
_cell.angle_alpha   90.00
_cell.angle_beta   90.00
_cell.angle_gamma   90.00
#
_symmetry.space_group_name_H-M   'P 1'
#
loop_
_entity.id
_entity.type
_entity.pdbx_description
1 polymer ?
#
loop_
_entity_poly.entity_id
_entity_poly.type
_entity_poly.pdbx_seq_one_letter_code
_entity_poly.pdbx_strand_id
1 'polypeptide(L)'
;SNTMQGILADAASKSPPQLVTFIVYDLPNRDCHAKASNGEICCTYNVDGSCDYAKAGDCSAGLAEYKAEYIDKIVSLLKEYEGRVPIVLVIEPDSLPNLSTNHGDPRCGNSATVAAYKGGIQYAVQSIGAAAPSVAMYLDAGHGGWLGWKDNMKDYVATIRDLSVSSHLRGFATNVAGYQALGQMCPTYDFCLNNANPGHPCCADPCGLTSQWNPSHNEHNYALHLRKAMSEGISGFVPHIIIDT
;
A
#
# COMPACT_ATOMS: atom_id res chain seq x y z
N SER A 1 -21.84 -16.51 1.96
CA SER A 1 -21.33 -15.79 0.77
C SER A 1 -20.31 -14.71 1.08
N ASN A 2 -20.18 -14.20 2.32
CA ASN A 2 -19.38 -13.00 2.60
C ASN A 2 -17.95 -13.29 3.14
N THR A 3 -17.43 -14.49 2.94
CA THR A 3 -16.03 -14.86 3.29
C THR A 3 -15.18 -14.88 2.02
N MET A 4 -13.87 -14.67 2.12
CA MET A 4 -12.93 -14.78 0.99
C MET A 4 -13.13 -16.11 0.23
N GLN A 5 -13.19 -17.24 0.95
CA GLN A 5 -13.46 -18.55 0.36
C GLN A 5 -14.80 -18.60 -0.40
N GLY A 6 -15.87 -18.03 0.17
CA GLY A 6 -17.19 -18.02 -0.47
C GLY A 6 -17.25 -17.15 -1.72
N ILE A 7 -16.51 -16.03 -1.74
CA ILE A 7 -16.39 -15.14 -2.89
C ILE A 7 -15.56 -15.80 -3.99
N LEU A 8 -14.44 -16.44 -3.65
CA LEU A 8 -13.60 -17.19 -4.59
C LEU A 8 -14.35 -18.38 -5.20
N ALA A 9 -15.11 -19.13 -4.40
CA ALA A 9 -15.97 -20.22 -4.88
C ALA A 9 -17.06 -19.74 -5.85
N ASP A 10 -17.71 -18.60 -5.55
CA ASP A 10 -18.71 -18.02 -6.46
C ASP A 10 -18.07 -17.52 -7.77
N ALA A 11 -16.94 -16.82 -7.70
CA ALA A 11 -16.20 -16.36 -8.88
C ALA A 11 -15.71 -17.51 -9.77
N ALA A 12 -15.24 -18.61 -9.17
CA ALA A 12 -14.83 -19.84 -9.86
C ALA A 12 -16.00 -20.59 -10.52
N SER A 13 -17.24 -20.34 -10.10
CA SER A 13 -18.45 -20.96 -10.69
C SER A 13 -18.90 -20.32 -12.01
N LYS A 14 -18.34 -19.16 -12.37
CA LYS A 14 -18.74 -18.41 -13.57
C LYS A 14 -17.96 -18.87 -14.81
N SER A 15 -18.49 -18.55 -16.00
CA SER A 15 -17.82 -18.80 -17.27
C SER A 15 -17.83 -17.53 -18.15
N PRO A 16 -16.68 -16.86 -18.34
CA PRO A 16 -15.40 -17.11 -17.68
C PRO A 16 -15.45 -16.82 -16.16
N PRO A 17 -14.51 -17.35 -15.36
CA PRO A 17 -14.36 -16.98 -13.95
C PRO A 17 -14.21 -15.47 -13.77
N GLN A 18 -14.90 -14.92 -12.77
CA GLN A 18 -14.88 -13.47 -12.52
C GLN A 18 -13.60 -13.03 -11.81
N LEU A 19 -13.13 -11.82 -12.10
CA LEU A 19 -12.04 -11.20 -11.36
C LEU A 19 -12.52 -10.79 -9.97
N VAL A 20 -11.71 -11.07 -8.96
CA VAL A 20 -11.98 -10.69 -7.58
C VAL A 20 -10.84 -9.83 -7.04
N THR A 21 -11.19 -8.69 -6.44
CA THR A 21 -10.25 -7.83 -5.71
C THR A 21 -10.49 -7.97 -4.22
N PHE A 22 -9.42 -8.16 -3.45
CA PHE A 22 -9.44 -8.07 -1.98
C PHE A 22 -8.46 -7.02 -1.49
N ILE A 23 -8.73 -6.49 -0.30
CA ILE A 23 -7.79 -5.70 0.48
C ILE A 23 -7.24 -6.61 1.59
N VAL A 24 -5.91 -6.74 1.67
CA VAL A 24 -5.18 -7.36 2.77
C VAL A 24 -4.76 -6.21 3.69
N TYR A 25 -5.26 -6.17 4.92
CA TYR A 25 -5.20 -4.97 5.77
C TYR A 25 -5.36 -5.31 7.26
N ASP A 26 -4.35 -5.97 7.82
CA ASP A 26 -4.35 -6.35 9.24
C ASP A 26 -2.97 -6.35 9.91
N LEU A 27 -2.04 -5.51 9.43
CA LEU A 27 -0.73 -5.36 10.06
C LEU A 27 -0.80 -5.09 11.57
N PRO A 28 0.13 -5.65 12.37
CA PRO A 28 0.26 -5.27 13.77
C PRO A 28 0.51 -3.77 13.94
N ASN A 29 -0.15 -3.14 14.91
CA ASN A 29 -0.16 -1.67 15.07
C ASN A 29 -0.61 -0.92 13.78
N ARG A 30 -1.60 -1.45 13.05
CA ARG A 30 -2.21 -0.80 11.87
C ARG A 30 -2.58 0.66 12.14
N ASP A 31 -2.65 1.47 11.09
CA ASP A 31 -3.20 2.85 11.14
C ASP A 31 -2.47 3.75 12.15
N CYS A 32 -1.13 3.65 12.24
CA CYS A 32 -0.36 4.19 13.37
C CYS A 32 -0.51 5.70 13.59
N HIS A 33 -0.83 6.47 12.55
CA HIS A 33 -1.04 7.92 12.65
C HIS A 33 -2.51 8.30 12.89
N ALA A 34 -3.47 7.37 12.70
CA ALA A 34 -4.89 7.61 12.95
C ALA A 34 -5.17 8.02 14.39
N LYS A 35 -6.21 8.81 14.64
CA LYS A 35 -6.58 9.26 16.01
C LYS A 35 -7.01 8.11 16.92
N ALA A 36 -7.60 7.07 16.32
CA ALA A 36 -7.83 5.77 16.91
C ALA A 36 -7.66 4.75 15.78
N SER A 37 -6.78 3.76 15.98
CA SER A 37 -6.66 2.61 15.11
C SER A 37 -7.67 1.55 15.52
N ASN A 38 -8.21 0.84 14.53
CA ASN A 38 -9.07 -0.34 14.71
C ASN A 38 -8.34 -1.61 14.27
N GLY A 39 -7.00 -1.66 14.34
CA GLY A 39 -6.23 -2.89 14.14
C GLY A 39 -6.44 -3.85 15.31
N GLU A 40 -6.71 -5.12 15.03
CA GLU A 40 -6.93 -6.12 16.09
C GLU A 40 -5.62 -6.77 16.58
N ILE A 41 -4.59 -6.78 15.74
CA ILE A 41 -3.26 -7.31 16.08
C ILE A 41 -2.37 -6.21 16.67
N CYS A 42 -1.81 -6.44 17.85
CA CYS A 42 -0.93 -5.50 18.54
C CYS A 42 0.52 -6.01 18.59
N CYS A 43 1.50 -5.11 18.44
CA CYS A 43 2.90 -5.45 18.77
C CYS A 43 3.12 -5.66 20.27
N THR A 44 2.27 -5.06 21.11
CA THR A 44 2.22 -5.28 22.56
C THR A 44 0.80 -4.98 23.03
N TYR A 45 0.23 -5.91 23.80
CA TYR A 45 -1.08 -5.76 24.42
C TYR A 45 -0.94 -5.22 25.85
N ASN A 46 -1.83 -4.31 26.21
CA ASN A 46 -2.09 -3.90 27.60
C ASN A 46 -2.85 -5.00 28.34
N VAL A 47 -2.94 -4.87 29.68
CA VAL A 47 -3.65 -5.83 30.55
C VAL A 47 -5.15 -5.94 30.22
N ASP A 48 -5.74 -4.89 29.63
CA ASP A 48 -7.13 -4.85 29.20
C ASP A 48 -7.36 -5.36 27.75
N GLY A 49 -6.30 -5.80 27.07
CA GLY A 49 -6.36 -6.27 25.68
C GLY A 49 -6.25 -5.18 24.61
N SER A 50 -6.12 -3.91 24.97
CA SER A 50 -5.86 -2.82 24.00
C SER A 50 -4.39 -2.80 23.56
N CYS A 51 -4.08 -2.24 22.39
CA CYS A 51 -2.67 -2.09 21.96
C CYS A 51 -1.94 -0.96 22.70
N ASP A 52 -0.69 -1.22 23.13
CA ASP A 52 0.27 -0.16 23.44
C ASP A 52 1.00 0.28 22.17
N TYR A 53 0.36 1.13 21.38
CA TYR A 53 0.86 1.64 20.10
C TYR A 53 2.19 2.41 20.20
N ALA A 54 2.55 2.90 21.39
CA ALA A 54 3.80 3.65 21.62
C ALA A 54 4.96 2.75 22.06
N LYS A 55 4.71 1.45 22.31
CA LYS A 55 5.72 0.53 22.81
C LYS A 55 6.76 0.19 21.75
N ALA A 56 7.99 0.65 21.96
CA ALA A 56 9.14 0.16 21.21
C ALA A 56 9.45 -1.33 21.55
N GLY A 57 9.89 -2.08 20.54
CA GLY A 57 10.15 -3.51 20.59
C GLY A 57 10.53 -4.05 19.20
N ASP A 58 10.45 -5.36 19.01
CA ASP A 58 10.66 -6.05 17.72
C ASP A 58 9.36 -6.53 17.04
N CYS A 59 8.21 -6.32 17.71
CA CYS A 59 6.89 -6.82 17.31
C CYS A 59 6.81 -8.34 17.09
N SER A 60 7.71 -9.13 17.68
CA SER A 60 7.82 -10.58 17.44
C SER A 60 6.53 -11.36 17.67
N ALA A 61 5.77 -11.05 18.72
CA ALA A 61 4.47 -11.68 19.02
C ALA A 61 3.39 -11.31 17.98
N GLY A 62 3.12 -10.02 17.78
CA GLY A 62 2.13 -9.56 16.80
C GLY A 62 2.47 -9.98 15.35
N LEU A 63 3.76 -10.02 14.99
CA LEU A 63 4.19 -10.58 13.71
C LEU A 63 3.99 -12.09 13.61
N ALA A 64 4.08 -12.86 14.70
CA ALA A 64 3.78 -14.29 14.67
C ALA A 64 2.28 -14.54 14.48
N GLU A 65 1.45 -13.76 15.18
CA GLU A 65 -0.02 -13.76 15.07
C GLU A 65 -0.46 -13.40 13.64
N TYR A 66 -0.06 -12.23 13.12
CA TYR A 66 -0.37 -11.81 11.74
C TYR A 66 0.04 -12.83 10.66
N LYS A 67 1.17 -13.53 10.86
CA LYS A 67 1.62 -14.59 9.94
C LYS A 67 0.70 -15.80 10.01
N ALA A 68 0.60 -16.44 11.16
CA ALA A 68 -0.11 -17.71 11.32
C ALA A 68 -1.64 -17.57 11.25
N GLU A 69 -2.18 -16.46 11.75
CA GLU A 69 -3.61 -16.27 11.95
C GLU A 69 -4.28 -15.48 10.83
N TYR A 70 -3.53 -14.74 10.02
CA TYR A 70 -4.08 -13.96 8.91
C TYR A 70 -3.46 -14.37 7.57
N ILE A 71 -2.17 -14.13 7.36
CA ILE A 71 -1.52 -14.35 6.06
C ILE A 71 -1.50 -15.83 5.65
N ASP A 72 -1.16 -16.77 6.54
CA ASP A 72 -1.08 -18.19 6.18
C ASP A 72 -2.46 -18.77 5.81
N LYS A 73 -3.54 -18.26 6.43
CA LYS A 73 -4.92 -18.60 6.06
C LYS A 73 -5.26 -18.08 4.66
N ILE A 74 -4.86 -16.85 4.34
CA ILE A 74 -5.02 -16.25 2.99
C ILE A 74 -4.20 -17.04 1.96
N VAL A 75 -2.92 -17.32 2.23
CA VAL A 75 -2.01 -18.09 1.35
C VAL A 75 -2.58 -19.47 1.03
N SER A 76 -3.12 -20.17 2.03
CA SER A 76 -3.77 -21.48 1.86
C SER A 76 -4.97 -21.41 0.92
N LEU A 77 -5.82 -20.39 1.07
CA LEU A 77 -6.98 -20.15 0.19
C LEU A 77 -6.56 -19.77 -1.23
N LEU A 78 -5.64 -18.82 -1.40
CA LEU A 78 -5.18 -18.39 -2.74
C LEU A 78 -4.61 -19.56 -3.54
N LYS A 79 -3.86 -20.45 -2.88
CA LYS A 79 -3.32 -21.69 -3.49
C LYS A 79 -4.40 -22.67 -3.98
N GLU A 80 -5.59 -22.68 -3.39
CA GLU A 80 -6.73 -23.51 -3.85
C GLU A 80 -7.34 -22.99 -5.16
N TYR A 81 -7.25 -21.68 -5.41
CA TYR A 81 -7.83 -20.98 -6.57
C TYR A 81 -6.79 -20.50 -7.60
N GLU A 82 -5.50 -20.77 -7.37
CA GLU A 82 -4.38 -20.42 -8.23
C GLU A 82 -4.62 -20.89 -9.68
N GLY A 83 -4.50 -19.96 -10.64
CA GLY A 83 -4.78 -20.19 -12.06
C GLY A 83 -6.26 -20.48 -12.43
N ARG A 84 -7.16 -20.58 -11.45
CA ARG A 84 -8.61 -20.84 -11.66
C ARG A 84 -9.46 -19.58 -11.59
N VAL A 85 -9.07 -18.62 -10.75
CA VAL A 85 -9.74 -17.32 -10.57
C VAL A 85 -8.71 -16.22 -10.77
N PRO A 86 -8.98 -15.17 -11.57
CA PRO A 86 -8.13 -13.99 -11.60
C PRO A 86 -8.31 -13.18 -10.31
N ILE A 87 -7.26 -13.12 -9.49
CA ILE A 87 -7.30 -12.48 -8.16
C ILE A 87 -6.37 -11.26 -8.16
N VAL A 88 -6.87 -10.16 -7.60
CA VAL A 88 -6.11 -8.93 -7.32
C VAL A 88 -6.09 -8.70 -5.82
N LEU A 89 -4.93 -8.36 -5.26
CA LEU A 89 -4.79 -7.96 -3.86
C LEU A 89 -4.22 -6.55 -3.78
N VAL A 90 -4.90 -5.67 -3.04
CA VAL A 90 -4.30 -4.45 -2.51
C VAL A 90 -3.69 -4.80 -1.16
N ILE A 91 -2.39 -4.53 -0.98
CA ILE A 91 -1.63 -4.92 0.21
C ILE A 91 -1.43 -3.71 1.12
N GLU A 92 -1.98 -3.83 2.32
CA GLU A 92 -1.78 -3.00 3.52
C GLU A 92 -1.84 -1.48 3.27
N PRO A 93 -3.03 -0.91 3.00
CA PRO A 93 -3.25 0.54 3.07
C PRO A 93 -2.83 1.17 4.40
N ASP A 94 -2.59 2.49 4.41
CA ASP A 94 -2.21 3.28 5.60
C ASP A 94 -1.02 2.71 6.40
N SER A 95 -0.07 2.03 5.70
CA SER A 95 1.08 1.36 6.33
C SER A 95 2.42 2.05 6.04
N LEU A 96 3.15 1.60 5.01
CA LEU A 96 4.48 2.10 4.64
C LEU A 96 4.55 3.61 4.33
N PRO A 97 3.49 4.30 3.84
CA PRO A 97 3.50 5.75 3.72
C PRO A 97 3.56 6.52 5.06
N ASN A 98 3.25 5.88 6.19
CA ASN A 98 3.50 6.43 7.53
C ASN A 98 4.99 6.36 7.93
N LEU A 99 5.71 5.39 7.37
CA LEU A 99 7.17 5.48 7.26
C LEU A 99 7.49 6.48 6.13
N SER A 100 8.70 7.02 6.06
CA SER A 100 8.97 8.29 5.37
C SER A 100 8.35 9.49 6.10
N THR A 101 7.02 9.68 6.08
CA THR A 101 6.46 11.00 6.47
C THR A 101 6.17 11.17 7.97
N ASN A 102 5.67 10.12 8.64
CA ASN A 102 5.11 10.24 9.99
C ASN A 102 6.05 9.65 11.07
N HIS A 103 7.34 9.51 10.75
CA HIS A 103 8.39 9.05 11.69
C HIS A 103 8.51 9.87 12.98
N GLY A 104 8.02 11.11 13.00
CA GLY A 104 7.96 11.94 14.21
C GLY A 104 6.83 11.56 15.19
N ASP A 105 5.81 10.82 14.75
CA ASP A 105 4.77 10.28 15.62
C ASP A 105 5.35 9.08 16.40
N PRO A 106 5.34 9.10 17.75
CA PRO A 106 5.85 7.99 18.56
C PRO A 106 5.20 6.63 18.26
N ARG A 107 4.02 6.60 17.64
CA ARG A 107 3.31 5.37 17.27
C ARG A 107 3.74 4.79 15.93
N CYS A 108 4.24 5.63 15.02
CA CYS A 108 4.74 5.23 13.69
C CYS A 108 6.26 5.07 13.68
N GLY A 109 6.99 5.97 14.33
CA GLY A 109 8.45 6.00 14.36
C GLY A 109 9.13 5.02 15.30
N ASN A 110 8.38 4.37 16.23
CA ASN A 110 8.97 3.40 17.14
C ASN A 110 9.39 2.10 16.43
N SER A 111 10.34 1.38 17.02
CA SER A 111 10.92 0.19 16.41
C SER A 111 9.93 -0.96 16.22
N ALA A 112 8.88 -1.06 17.04
CA ALA A 112 7.90 -2.14 16.92
C ALA A 112 7.01 -1.94 15.69
N THR A 113 6.45 -0.75 15.48
CA THR A 113 5.64 -0.45 14.29
C THR A 113 6.49 -0.50 13.01
N VAL A 114 7.74 -0.02 13.04
CA VAL A 114 8.68 -0.16 11.91
C VAL A 114 8.96 -1.64 11.60
N ALA A 115 9.17 -2.48 12.62
CA ALA A 115 9.36 -3.92 12.44
C ALA A 115 8.09 -4.62 11.94
N ALA A 116 6.92 -4.23 12.45
CA ALA A 116 5.61 -4.73 12.04
C ALA A 116 5.37 -4.51 10.55
N TYR A 117 5.43 -3.25 10.10
CA TYR A 117 5.06 -2.90 8.72
C TYR A 117 6.06 -3.50 7.73
N LYS A 118 7.38 -3.37 8.01
CA LYS A 118 8.40 -3.94 7.12
C LYS A 118 8.37 -5.47 7.10
N GLY A 119 8.36 -6.11 8.27
CA GLY A 119 8.39 -7.57 8.39
C GLY A 119 7.10 -8.26 7.97
N GLY A 120 5.94 -7.62 8.21
CA GLY A 120 4.62 -8.12 7.83
C GLY A 120 4.38 -8.04 6.33
N ILE A 121 4.65 -6.90 5.69
CA ILE A 121 4.48 -6.76 4.24
C ILE A 121 5.49 -7.62 3.48
N GLN A 122 6.75 -7.67 3.93
CA GLN A 122 7.74 -8.56 3.33
C GLN A 122 7.26 -10.01 3.34
N TYR A 123 6.76 -10.48 4.48
CA TYR A 123 6.23 -11.83 4.61
C TYR A 123 4.98 -12.06 3.74
N ALA A 124 3.99 -11.16 3.81
CA ALA A 124 2.76 -11.28 3.04
C ALA A 124 3.03 -11.41 1.53
N VAL A 125 3.82 -10.48 0.97
CA VAL A 125 4.11 -10.45 -0.46
C VAL A 125 4.97 -11.64 -0.90
N GLN A 126 5.96 -12.06 -0.11
CA GLN A 126 6.80 -13.22 -0.44
C GLN A 126 6.03 -14.55 -0.33
N SER A 127 5.27 -14.77 0.75
CA SER A 127 4.51 -15.99 0.97
C SER A 127 3.38 -16.17 -0.06
N ILE A 128 2.64 -15.10 -0.38
CA ILE A 128 1.61 -15.13 -1.44
C ILE A 128 2.26 -15.33 -2.80
N GLY A 129 3.29 -14.55 -3.14
CA GLY A 129 3.97 -14.64 -4.44
C GLY A 129 4.66 -15.98 -4.71
N ALA A 130 5.06 -16.71 -3.67
CA ALA A 130 5.60 -18.06 -3.78
C ALA A 130 4.52 -19.15 -3.90
N ALA A 131 3.35 -18.95 -3.29
CA ALA A 131 2.29 -19.96 -3.24
C ALA A 131 1.25 -19.85 -4.37
N ALA A 132 1.00 -18.62 -4.85
CA ALA A 132 -0.04 -18.29 -5.83
C ALA A 132 0.48 -17.23 -6.84
N PRO A 133 1.43 -17.57 -7.72
CA PRO A 133 2.10 -16.62 -8.61
C PRO A 133 1.19 -15.97 -9.67
N SER A 134 -0.03 -16.47 -9.90
CA SER A 134 -1.02 -15.81 -10.78
C SER A 134 -1.72 -14.61 -10.12
N VAL A 135 -1.61 -14.44 -8.80
CA VAL A 135 -2.25 -13.36 -8.04
C VAL A 135 -1.55 -12.03 -8.31
N ALA A 136 -2.31 -11.04 -8.77
CA ALA A 136 -1.78 -9.70 -9.04
C ALA A 136 -1.78 -8.85 -7.77
N MET A 137 -0.62 -8.70 -7.13
CA MET A 137 -0.45 -7.88 -5.94
C MET A 137 -0.08 -6.43 -6.28
N TYR A 138 -0.77 -5.48 -5.64
CA TYR A 138 -0.52 -4.04 -5.69
C TYR A 138 -0.30 -3.55 -4.26
N LEU A 139 0.89 -3.01 -3.99
CA LEU A 139 1.20 -2.46 -2.67
C LEU A 139 0.62 -1.06 -2.53
N ASP A 140 0.01 -0.73 -1.39
CA ASP A 140 -0.50 0.64 -1.19
C ASP A 140 0.63 1.67 -1.11
N ALA A 141 0.40 2.80 -1.77
CA ALA A 141 1.29 3.96 -1.81
C ALA A 141 0.56 5.26 -1.40
N GLY A 142 -0.51 5.19 -0.62
CA GLY A 142 -1.28 6.36 -0.20
C GLY A 142 -1.79 7.18 -1.39
N HIS A 143 -1.54 8.49 -1.41
CA HIS A 143 -1.99 9.40 -2.48
C HIS A 143 -0.98 10.56 -2.70
N GLY A 144 -1.17 11.33 -3.76
CA GLY A 144 -0.22 12.38 -4.15
C GLY A 144 -0.06 13.51 -3.12
N GLY A 145 -1.11 13.85 -2.40
CA GLY A 145 -1.11 14.81 -1.29
C GLY A 145 -0.43 14.31 -0.01
N TRP A 146 0.17 13.11 -0.05
CA TRP A 146 0.92 12.51 1.04
C TRP A 146 2.36 12.17 0.61
N LEU A 147 2.53 11.31 -0.40
CA LEU A 147 3.85 10.89 -0.90
C LEU A 147 4.35 11.66 -2.13
N GLY A 148 3.60 12.68 -2.57
CA GLY A 148 3.90 13.37 -3.83
C GLY A 148 5.10 14.30 -3.83
N TRP A 149 5.55 14.78 -2.66
CA TRP A 149 6.80 15.53 -2.53
C TRP A 149 8.00 14.63 -2.85
N LYS A 150 9.01 15.21 -3.52
CA LYS A 150 10.17 14.46 -4.04
C LYS A 150 10.96 13.72 -2.96
N ASP A 151 11.10 14.31 -1.77
CA ASP A 151 11.81 13.67 -0.65
C ASP A 151 10.99 12.51 -0.06
N ASN A 152 9.68 12.70 0.19
CA ASN A 152 8.78 11.62 0.63
C ASN A 152 8.79 10.44 -0.37
N MET A 153 8.70 10.75 -1.67
CA MET A 153 8.78 9.75 -2.75
C MET A 153 10.10 8.98 -2.73
N LYS A 154 11.23 9.67 -2.54
CA LYS A 154 12.57 9.07 -2.49
C LYS A 154 12.73 8.14 -1.29
N ASP A 155 12.23 8.51 -0.13
CA ASP A 155 12.28 7.71 1.10
C ASP A 155 11.35 6.48 1.02
N TYR A 156 10.19 6.62 0.38
CA TYR A 156 9.30 5.50 0.07
C TYR A 156 9.94 4.53 -0.95
N VAL A 157 10.55 5.03 -2.03
CA VAL A 157 11.32 4.21 -2.99
C VAL A 157 12.47 3.45 -2.30
N ALA A 158 13.20 4.10 -1.39
CA ALA A 158 14.22 3.44 -0.59
C ALA A 158 13.62 2.32 0.28
N THR A 159 12.49 2.58 0.92
CA THR A 159 11.76 1.58 1.72
C THR A 159 11.35 0.36 0.89
N ILE A 160 10.77 0.55 -0.31
CA ILE A 160 10.37 -0.58 -1.17
C ILE A 160 11.57 -1.38 -1.67
N ARG A 161 12.67 -0.71 -2.03
CA ARG A 161 13.92 -1.38 -2.42
C ARG A 161 14.46 -2.25 -1.28
N ASP A 162 14.51 -1.71 -0.06
CA ASP A 162 15.06 -2.41 1.09
C ASP A 162 14.21 -3.64 1.49
N LEU A 163 12.89 -3.60 1.27
CA LEU A 163 12.00 -4.76 1.45
C LEU A 163 12.26 -5.92 0.48
N SER A 164 12.84 -5.65 -0.69
CA SER A 164 13.14 -6.66 -1.72
C SER A 164 11.91 -7.50 -2.15
N VAL A 165 10.75 -6.85 -2.27
CA VAL A 165 9.46 -7.49 -2.64
C VAL A 165 9.01 -7.23 -4.09
N SER A 166 9.67 -6.33 -4.81
CA SER A 166 9.23 -5.85 -6.14
C SER A 166 9.08 -6.94 -7.19
N SER A 167 9.83 -8.05 -7.09
CA SER A 167 9.71 -9.21 -8.00
C SER A 167 8.38 -9.95 -7.91
N HIS A 168 7.61 -9.76 -6.84
CA HIS A 168 6.29 -10.36 -6.64
C HIS A 168 5.14 -9.35 -6.81
N LEU A 169 5.44 -8.05 -6.92
CA LEU A 169 4.44 -7.00 -7.10
C LEU A 169 4.18 -6.74 -8.59
N ARG A 170 2.92 -6.55 -8.95
CA ARG A 170 2.53 -5.99 -10.25
C ARG A 170 2.64 -4.46 -10.27
N GLY A 171 2.61 -3.84 -9.10
CA GLY A 171 2.91 -2.43 -8.88
C GLY A 171 2.23 -1.89 -7.62
N PHE A 172 1.55 -0.74 -7.74
CA PHE A 172 1.01 -0.02 -6.58
C PHE A 172 -0.47 0.35 -6.73
N ALA A 173 -1.14 0.48 -5.60
CA ALA A 173 -2.45 1.10 -5.47
C ALA A 173 -2.30 2.52 -4.90
N THR A 174 -3.12 3.45 -5.37
CA THR A 174 -3.17 4.82 -4.83
C THR A 174 -4.61 5.28 -4.60
N ASN A 175 -4.77 6.28 -3.74
CA ASN A 175 -6.03 6.88 -3.32
C ASN A 175 -7.02 5.90 -2.67
N VAL A 176 -6.57 4.75 -2.16
CA VAL A 176 -7.43 3.72 -1.53
C VAL A 176 -8.20 4.34 -0.36
N ALA A 177 -9.53 4.35 -0.44
CA ALA A 177 -10.42 5.08 0.48
C ALA A 177 -10.14 6.59 0.65
N GLY A 178 -9.41 7.17 -0.30
CA GLY A 178 -9.02 8.59 -0.36
C GLY A 178 -9.93 9.43 -1.25
N TYR A 179 -9.67 10.74 -1.27
CA TYR A 179 -10.50 11.74 -1.95
C TYR A 179 -9.68 12.71 -2.82
N GLN A 180 -8.44 12.36 -3.16
CA GLN A 180 -7.64 13.21 -4.03
C GLN A 180 -8.23 13.20 -5.44
N ALA A 181 -8.34 14.38 -6.06
CA ALA A 181 -8.92 14.49 -7.38
C ALA A 181 -8.14 13.64 -8.41
N LEU A 182 -8.87 12.83 -9.17
CA LEU A 182 -8.30 11.98 -10.21
C LEU A 182 -7.54 12.78 -11.28
N GLY A 183 -8.05 13.96 -11.64
CA GLY A 183 -7.42 14.91 -12.56
C GLY A 183 -7.14 14.34 -13.96
N GLN A 184 -6.09 14.85 -14.60
CA GLN A 184 -5.59 14.35 -15.88
C GLN A 184 -4.07 14.19 -15.82
N MET A 185 -3.53 13.23 -16.56
CA MET A 185 -2.10 12.98 -16.65
C MET A 185 -1.40 14.10 -17.43
N CYS A 186 -0.38 14.73 -16.84
CA CYS A 186 0.46 15.71 -17.53
C CYS A 186 1.56 15.02 -18.36
N PRO A 187 2.22 15.72 -19.31
CA PRO A 187 3.35 15.18 -20.07
C PRO A 187 4.54 14.73 -19.21
N THR A 188 4.77 15.41 -18.08
CA THR A 188 5.74 15.05 -17.03
C THR A 188 5.15 15.41 -15.68
N TYR A 189 5.61 14.78 -14.59
CA TYR A 189 5.04 15.04 -13.27
C TYR A 189 5.33 16.49 -12.79
N ASP A 190 6.48 17.08 -13.15
CA ASP A 190 6.86 18.45 -12.80
C ASP A 190 6.15 19.54 -13.64
N PHE A 191 5.31 19.17 -14.62
CA PHE A 191 4.78 20.07 -15.67
C PHE A 191 4.05 21.33 -15.16
N CYS A 192 3.47 21.28 -13.96
CA CYS A 192 2.69 22.38 -13.38
C CYS A 192 3.43 23.12 -12.24
N LEU A 193 4.64 22.69 -11.86
CA LEU A 193 5.38 23.34 -10.77
C LEU A 193 5.81 24.76 -11.13
N ASN A 194 6.05 25.58 -10.10
CA ASN A 194 6.45 26.98 -10.25
C ASN A 194 5.48 27.80 -11.12
N ASN A 195 4.18 27.50 -11.05
CA ASN A 195 3.12 28.10 -11.87
C ASN A 195 3.37 27.98 -13.39
N ALA A 196 4.04 26.90 -13.82
CA ALA A 196 4.20 26.58 -15.23
C ALA A 196 2.87 26.13 -15.85
N ASN A 197 2.67 26.43 -17.13
CA ASN A 197 1.50 26.04 -17.92
C ASN A 197 0.13 26.41 -17.27
N PRO A 198 -0.07 27.65 -16.80
CA PRO A 198 -1.30 28.06 -16.12
C PRO A 198 -2.51 27.90 -17.04
N GLY A 199 -3.60 27.35 -16.49
CA GLY A 199 -4.83 27.07 -17.24
C GLY A 199 -4.83 25.79 -18.08
N HIS A 200 -3.72 25.03 -18.13
CA HIS A 200 -3.73 23.71 -18.76
C HIS A 200 -4.61 22.73 -17.93
N PRO A 201 -5.52 21.94 -18.55
CA PRO A 201 -6.47 21.10 -17.80
C PRO A 201 -5.84 20.09 -16.84
N CYS A 202 -4.65 19.55 -17.17
CA CYS A 202 -3.94 18.64 -16.26
C CYS A 202 -3.42 19.34 -14.99
N CYS A 203 -3.26 20.67 -14.99
CA CYS A 203 -2.81 21.47 -13.85
C CYS A 203 -3.94 21.94 -12.94
N ALA A 204 -5.14 21.34 -13.04
CA ALA A 204 -6.22 21.58 -12.11
C ALA A 204 -5.85 21.02 -10.72
N ASP A 205 -5.65 21.92 -9.76
CA ASP A 205 -5.13 21.62 -8.42
C ASP A 205 -6.11 22.11 -7.34
N PRO A 206 -7.21 21.38 -7.07
CA PRO A 206 -8.20 21.77 -6.07
C PRO A 206 -7.65 21.71 -4.63
N CYS A 207 -6.52 21.03 -4.42
CA CYS A 207 -5.87 20.86 -3.12
C CYS A 207 -4.76 21.90 -2.86
N GLY A 208 -4.40 22.73 -3.85
CA GLY A 208 -3.33 23.73 -3.74
C GLY A 208 -1.92 23.15 -3.56
N LEU A 209 -1.71 21.90 -3.96
CA LEU A 209 -0.47 21.12 -3.75
C LEU A 209 0.72 21.66 -4.56
N THR A 210 0.50 22.16 -5.76
CA THR A 210 1.54 22.75 -6.62
C THR A 210 2.21 23.97 -5.98
N SER A 211 1.45 24.79 -5.25
CA SER A 211 1.96 25.94 -4.49
C SER A 211 2.84 25.54 -3.30
N GLN A 212 2.70 24.30 -2.84
CA GLN A 212 3.51 23.68 -1.79
C GLN A 212 4.68 22.85 -2.37
N TRP A 213 5.04 23.09 -3.63
CA TRP A 213 6.08 22.36 -4.39
C TRP A 213 5.82 20.85 -4.54
N ASN A 214 4.58 20.38 -4.36
CA ASN A 214 4.21 19.01 -4.62
C ASN A 214 3.79 18.86 -6.11
N PRO A 215 4.54 18.12 -6.95
CA PRO A 215 4.13 17.89 -8.33
C PRO A 215 2.86 17.05 -8.45
N SER A 216 2.57 16.21 -7.46
CA SER A 216 1.55 15.15 -7.50
C SER A 216 0.18 15.67 -7.04
N HIS A 217 -0.25 16.77 -7.65
CA HIS A 217 -1.45 17.53 -7.29
C HIS A 217 -2.78 16.88 -7.68
N ASN A 218 -2.73 15.81 -8.48
CA ASN A 218 -3.86 14.94 -8.83
C ASN A 218 -3.35 13.49 -8.96
N GLU A 219 -4.24 12.49 -8.87
CA GLU A 219 -3.81 11.08 -8.82
C GLU A 219 -3.21 10.55 -10.12
N HIS A 220 -3.64 11.01 -11.30
CA HIS A 220 -2.95 10.67 -12.54
C HIS A 220 -1.50 11.16 -12.56
N ASN A 221 -1.25 12.36 -12.04
CA ASN A 221 0.10 12.92 -11.97
C ASN A 221 0.92 12.30 -10.84
N TYR A 222 0.28 11.86 -9.75
CA TYR A 222 0.91 11.02 -8.73
C TYR A 222 1.34 9.66 -9.28
N ALA A 223 0.45 8.96 -10.00
CA ALA A 223 0.76 7.69 -10.66
C ALA A 223 1.94 7.82 -11.65
N LEU A 224 2.01 8.93 -12.39
CA LEU A 224 3.14 9.25 -13.27
C LEU A 224 4.46 9.45 -12.50
N HIS A 225 4.41 10.18 -11.38
CA HIS A 225 5.57 10.40 -10.50
C HIS A 225 6.05 9.09 -9.85
N LEU A 226 5.14 8.35 -9.21
CA LEU A 226 5.41 7.09 -8.52
C LEU A 226 5.99 6.03 -9.48
N ARG A 227 5.37 5.83 -10.64
CA ARG A 227 5.88 4.87 -11.65
C ARG A 227 7.29 5.20 -12.11
N LYS A 228 7.58 6.49 -12.37
CA LYS A 228 8.91 6.94 -12.79
C LYS A 228 9.94 6.75 -11.67
N ALA A 229 9.65 7.24 -10.47
CA ALA A 229 10.55 7.14 -9.32
C ALA A 229 10.89 5.69 -8.96
N MET A 230 9.90 4.79 -8.98
CA MET A 230 10.10 3.36 -8.73
C MET A 230 10.94 2.68 -9.82
N SER A 231 10.71 3.01 -11.09
CA SER A 231 11.49 2.42 -12.21
C SER A 231 12.93 2.91 -12.25
N GLU A 232 13.20 4.11 -11.72
CA GLU A 232 14.56 4.66 -11.61
C GLU A 232 15.27 4.18 -10.34
N GLY A 233 14.54 3.94 -9.25
CA GLY A 233 15.09 3.49 -7.96
C GLY A 233 15.25 1.97 -7.82
N ILE A 234 14.53 1.17 -8.61
CA ILE A 234 14.52 -0.30 -8.52
C ILE A 234 14.76 -0.89 -9.92
N SER A 235 15.98 -1.38 -10.15
CA SER A 235 16.42 -1.91 -11.45
C SER A 235 15.49 -3.03 -11.96
N GLY A 236 15.03 -2.89 -13.20
CA GLY A 236 14.16 -3.87 -13.87
C GLY A 236 12.69 -3.85 -13.46
N PHE A 237 12.28 -3.02 -12.49
CA PHE A 237 10.90 -2.93 -12.03
C PHE A 237 10.14 -1.82 -12.75
N VAL A 238 9.04 -2.15 -13.44
CA VAL A 238 8.18 -1.17 -14.11
C VAL A 238 6.74 -1.35 -13.62
N PRO A 239 6.35 -0.69 -12.52
CA PRO A 239 5.08 -0.95 -11.85
C PRO A 239 3.87 -0.45 -12.66
N HIS A 240 2.80 -1.24 -12.64
CA HIS A 240 1.47 -0.76 -12.98
C HIS A 240 0.87 0.00 -11.77
N ILE A 241 0.09 1.04 -12.03
CA ILE A 241 -0.60 1.78 -10.97
C ILE A 241 -2.11 1.56 -11.14
N ILE A 242 -2.80 1.22 -10.06
CA ILE A 242 -4.26 1.29 -9.94
C ILE A 242 -4.62 2.45 -9.02
N ILE A 243 -5.74 3.11 -9.30
CA ILE A 243 -6.22 4.26 -8.53
C ILE A 243 -7.65 3.92 -8.11
N ASP A 244 -7.98 4.14 -6.84
CA ASP A 244 -9.36 4.10 -6.32
C ASP A 244 -10.06 5.45 -6.61
N THR A 245 -11.28 5.43 -7.16
CA THR A 245 -11.89 6.58 -7.89
C THR A 245 -13.35 6.86 -7.53
#